data_AF-A0A1S9PBS2-F1
#
_entry.id   AF-A0A1S9PBS2-F1
#
_cell.length_a   1.000
_cell.length_b   1.000
_cell.length_c   1.000
_cell.angle_alpha   90.00
_cell.angle_beta   90.00
_cell.angle_gamma   90.00
#
_symmetry.space_group_name_H-M   'P 1'
#
loop_
_entity.id
_entity.type
_entity.pdbx_description
1 polymer ?
#
loop_
_entity_poly.entity_id
_entity_poly.type
_entity_poly.pdbx_seq_one_letter_code
_entity_poly.pdbx_strand_id
1 'polypeptide(L)'
;MIMRQHIFESAGRKIGMLQLSESNLHLILSEAIMPFIKVAYLSEGSIITIDLRRFTIGVPTLAFIRPGQFFHVAELPVAPGYLLFFNDALYGVQMNCLEGELFSNPPDIMLVALPLPHVKPVVYLLTLIEKELQLDEPDTEDMLLAFLEQLQIRAGRLWRRQHLGPNR
;
A
#
# COMPACT_ATOMS: atom_id res chain seq x y z
N MET A 1 20.68 -7.55 -10.32
CA MET A 1 19.56 -6.62 -10.57
C MET A 1 19.55 -5.63 -9.42
N ILE A 2 19.65 -4.33 -9.71
CA ILE A 2 19.93 -3.28 -8.72
C ILE A 2 18.65 -2.97 -7.93
N MET A 3 18.77 -3.00 -6.61
CA MET A 3 17.72 -2.71 -5.63
C MET A 3 17.29 -1.23 -5.71
N ARG A 4 16.00 -0.95 -5.51
CA ARG A 4 15.47 0.41 -5.37
C ARG A 4 14.54 0.46 -4.16
N GLN A 5 15.15 0.53 -2.98
CA GLN A 5 14.45 0.95 -1.77
C GLN A 5 14.63 2.46 -1.65
N HIS A 6 13.52 3.19 -1.65
CA HIS A 6 13.53 4.63 -1.49
C HIS A 6 12.78 4.97 -0.20
N ILE A 7 13.42 5.74 0.68
CA ILE A 7 12.87 6.16 1.97
C ILE A 7 13.05 7.68 2.07
N PHE A 8 11.96 8.36 2.41
CA PHE A 8 11.95 9.74 2.84
C PHE A 8 11.73 9.78 4.37
N GLU A 9 12.51 10.62 5.06
CA GLU A 9 12.39 10.85 6.50
C GLU A 9 12.55 12.33 6.84
N SER A 10 11.54 12.91 7.49
CA SER A 10 11.51 14.33 7.90
C SER A 10 10.71 14.47 9.19
N ALA A 11 11.25 15.17 10.20
CA ALA A 11 10.56 15.46 11.46
C ALA A 11 9.84 14.24 12.11
N GLY A 12 10.44 13.04 12.04
CA GLY A 12 9.87 11.81 12.57
C GLY A 12 8.79 11.14 11.71
N ARG A 13 8.43 11.73 10.56
CA ARG A 13 7.62 11.13 9.49
C ARG A 13 8.52 10.28 8.60
N LYS A 14 8.05 9.07 8.28
CA LYS A 14 8.79 8.13 7.43
C LYS A 14 7.85 7.50 6.42
N ILE A 15 8.21 7.56 5.15
CA ILE A 15 7.54 6.86 4.05
C ILE A 15 8.60 6.25 3.16
N GLY A 16 8.33 5.04 2.68
CA GLY A 16 9.20 4.41 1.71
C GLY A 16 8.45 3.41 0.86
N MET A 17 9.10 2.99 -0.21
CA MET A 17 8.53 2.05 -1.15
C MET A 17 9.54 0.97 -1.56
N LEU A 18 9.01 -0.23 -1.75
CA LEU A 18 9.70 -1.36 -2.36
C LEU A 18 8.92 -1.81 -3.59
N GLN A 19 9.60 -1.94 -4.73
CA GLN A 19 9.06 -2.72 -5.83
C GLN A 19 9.22 -4.20 -5.49
N LEU A 20 8.13 -4.96 -5.44
CA LEU A 20 8.15 -6.36 -5.07
C LEU A 20 8.71 -7.23 -6.20
N SER A 21 9.59 -8.15 -5.84
CA SER A 21 10.13 -9.19 -6.71
C SER A 21 10.43 -10.44 -5.88
N GLU A 22 10.52 -11.61 -6.51
CA GLU A 22 10.87 -12.86 -5.81
C GLU A 22 12.13 -12.73 -4.94
N SER A 23 13.10 -11.93 -5.39
CA SER A 23 14.37 -11.71 -4.69
C SER A 23 14.25 -10.88 -3.40
N ASN A 24 13.14 -10.17 -3.17
CA ASN A 24 13.02 -9.25 -2.03
C ASN A 24 11.80 -9.49 -1.12
N LEU A 25 11.02 -10.55 -1.35
CA LEU A 25 9.85 -10.88 -0.52
C LEU A 25 10.20 -11.13 0.95
N HIS A 26 11.44 -11.57 1.23
CA HIS A 26 11.94 -11.76 2.59
C HIS A 26 12.01 -10.45 3.40
N LEU A 27 12.16 -9.29 2.75
CA LEU A 27 12.23 -7.99 3.43
C LEU A 27 10.89 -7.57 4.02
N ILE A 28 9.78 -8.05 3.45
CA ILE A 28 8.43 -7.78 3.94
C ILE A 28 8.27 -8.26 5.40
N LEU A 29 8.99 -9.34 5.74
CA LEU A 29 9.00 -9.95 7.07
C LEU A 29 10.06 -9.35 8.01
N SER A 30 10.84 -8.37 7.56
CA SER A 30 11.85 -7.75 8.40
C SER A 30 11.23 -6.98 9.55
N GLU A 31 11.86 -7.04 10.72
CA GLU A 31 11.50 -6.22 11.89
C GLU A 31 11.54 -4.72 11.56
N ALA A 32 12.35 -4.32 10.58
CA ALA A 32 12.46 -2.95 10.11
C ALA A 32 11.16 -2.42 9.47
N ILE A 33 10.35 -3.27 8.84
CA ILE A 33 9.10 -2.85 8.15
C ILE A 33 7.86 -3.18 9.00
N MET A 34 7.98 -4.09 9.97
CA MET A 34 6.89 -4.49 10.87
C MET A 34 6.11 -3.33 11.51
N PRO A 35 6.74 -2.26 12.07
CA PRO A 35 6.01 -1.20 12.78
C PRO A 35 5.26 -0.23 11.86
N PHE A 36 5.40 -0.37 10.54
CA PHE A 36 4.77 0.53 9.57
C PHE A 36 3.39 0.05 9.15
N ILE A 37 2.52 1.00 8.81
CA ILE A 37 1.34 0.76 7.96
C ILE A 37 1.85 0.44 6.56
N LYS A 38 1.21 -0.51 5.88
CA LYS A 38 1.65 -0.97 4.55
C LYS A 38 0.48 -0.98 3.59
N VAL A 39 0.75 -0.57 2.35
CA VAL A 39 -0.18 -0.68 1.22
C VAL A 39 0.53 -1.47 0.13
N ALA A 40 0.07 -2.70 -0.09
CA ALA A 40 0.62 -3.59 -1.11
C ALA A 40 -0.25 -3.57 -2.36
N TYR A 41 0.32 -3.24 -3.51
CA TYR A 41 -0.29 -3.52 -4.81
C TYR A 41 0.15 -4.90 -5.29
N LEU A 42 -0.83 -5.75 -5.53
CA LEU A 42 -0.66 -7.15 -5.89
C LEU A 42 -1.30 -7.40 -7.25
N SER A 43 -0.55 -8.03 -8.15
CA SER A 43 -1.03 -8.43 -9.46
C SER A 43 -1.90 -9.69 -9.36
N GLU A 44 -2.77 -9.89 -10.35
CA GLU A 44 -3.53 -11.13 -10.50
C GLU A 44 -2.59 -12.34 -10.55
N GLY A 45 -2.97 -13.41 -9.84
CA GLY A 45 -2.16 -14.62 -9.65
C GLY A 45 -1.24 -14.56 -8.43
N SER A 46 -1.14 -13.42 -7.73
CA SER A 46 -0.36 -13.35 -6.49
C SER A 46 -0.97 -14.23 -5.41
N ILE A 47 -0.10 -14.84 -4.58
CA ILE A 47 -0.51 -15.55 -3.37
C ILE A 47 0.13 -14.87 -2.17
N ILE A 48 -0.70 -14.44 -1.24
CA ILE A 48 -0.26 -13.73 -0.03
C ILE A 48 -0.77 -14.43 1.23
N THR A 49 -0.12 -14.14 2.34
CA THR A 49 -0.59 -14.49 3.69
C THR A 49 -0.59 -13.23 4.55
N ILE A 50 -1.73 -12.93 5.17
CA ILE A 50 -1.84 -11.86 6.17
C ILE A 50 -2.42 -12.46 7.45
N ASP A 51 -1.73 -12.29 8.58
CA ASP A 51 -2.11 -12.88 9.89
C ASP A 51 -2.54 -14.35 9.79
N LEU A 52 -1.69 -15.18 9.14
CA LEU A 52 -1.89 -16.61 8.91
C LEU A 52 -3.07 -16.99 7.99
N ARG A 53 -3.77 -16.01 7.40
CA ARG A 53 -4.81 -16.23 6.39
C ARG A 53 -4.20 -16.12 4.99
N ARG A 54 -4.32 -17.18 4.20
CA ARG A 54 -3.83 -17.23 2.81
C ARG A 54 -4.90 -16.69 1.86
N PHE A 55 -4.48 -15.84 0.92
CA PHE A 55 -5.34 -15.27 -0.13
C PHE A 55 -4.73 -15.52 -1.50
N THR A 56 -5.59 -15.87 -2.46
CA THR A 56 -5.25 -15.92 -3.89
C THR A 56 -5.86 -14.71 -4.57
N ILE A 57 -5.03 -13.90 -5.21
CA ILE A 57 -5.44 -12.64 -5.83
C ILE A 57 -5.96 -12.92 -7.24
N GLY A 58 -7.28 -12.89 -7.43
CA GLY A 58 -7.92 -13.14 -8.72
C GLY A 58 -8.03 -11.92 -9.64
N VAL A 59 -7.83 -10.71 -9.11
CA VAL A 59 -7.76 -9.45 -9.86
C VAL A 59 -6.75 -8.54 -9.18
N PRO A 60 -6.11 -7.58 -9.88
CA PRO A 60 -5.20 -6.65 -9.23
C PRO A 60 -5.84 -6.02 -7.99
N THR A 61 -5.12 -5.99 -6.87
CA THR A 61 -5.70 -5.69 -5.56
C THR A 61 -4.76 -4.81 -4.75
N LEU A 62 -5.32 -3.86 -3.99
CA LEU A 62 -4.60 -3.18 -2.91
C LEU A 62 -4.91 -3.87 -1.58
N ALA A 63 -3.86 -4.29 -0.86
CA ALA A 63 -3.97 -4.78 0.50
C ALA A 63 -3.49 -3.70 1.48
N PHE A 64 -4.34 -3.33 2.44
CA PHE A 64 -3.97 -2.42 3.52
C PHE A 64 -3.69 -3.23 4.78
N ILE A 65 -2.48 -3.07 5.32
CA ILE A 65 -1.93 -3.88 6.41
C ILE A 65 -1.53 -2.94 7.53
N ARG A 66 -1.98 -3.24 8.75
CA ARG A 66 -1.72 -2.44 9.95
C ARG A 66 -0.29 -2.68 10.48
N PRO A 67 0.23 -1.76 11.31
CA PRO A 67 1.43 -2.01 12.11
C PRO A 67 1.32 -3.33 12.87
N GLY A 68 2.40 -4.10 12.89
CA GLY A 68 2.47 -5.37 13.63
C GLY A 68 1.75 -6.55 12.99
N GLN A 69 0.93 -6.36 11.95
CA GLN A 69 0.33 -7.49 11.22
C GLN A 69 1.37 -8.24 10.39
N PHE A 70 1.32 -9.56 10.42
CA PHE A 70 2.18 -10.41 9.62
C PHE A 70 1.73 -10.33 8.16
N PHE A 71 2.64 -9.99 7.25
CA PHE A 71 2.37 -9.99 5.81
C PHE A 71 3.48 -10.71 5.07
N HIS A 72 3.10 -11.68 4.25
CA HIS A 72 4.02 -12.45 3.43
C HIS A 72 3.45 -12.59 2.02
N VAL A 73 4.31 -12.51 1.01
CA VAL A 73 3.97 -12.83 -0.37
C VAL A 73 4.68 -14.14 -0.70
N ALA A 74 3.90 -15.19 -0.97
CA ALA A 74 4.43 -16.51 -1.29
C ALA A 74 4.72 -16.64 -2.79
N GLU A 75 3.86 -16.08 -3.62
CA GLU A 75 4.01 -16.10 -5.08
C GLU A 75 3.66 -14.72 -5.63
N LEU A 76 4.51 -14.21 -6.53
CA LEU A 76 4.30 -12.95 -7.24
C LEU A 76 4.54 -13.19 -8.74
N PRO A 77 3.51 -13.07 -9.58
CA PRO A 77 3.68 -13.22 -11.03
C PRO A 77 4.56 -12.10 -11.62
N VAL A 78 4.95 -12.24 -12.88
CA VAL A 78 5.93 -11.39 -13.60
C VAL A 78 5.58 -9.88 -13.62
N ALA A 79 4.34 -9.50 -13.31
CA ALA A 79 3.92 -8.10 -13.25
C ALA A 79 4.42 -7.40 -11.96
N PRO A 80 4.74 -6.09 -12.01
CA PRO A 80 5.31 -5.40 -10.86
C PRO A 80 4.32 -5.36 -9.69
N GLY A 81 4.76 -5.86 -8.53
CA GLY A 81 4.13 -5.56 -7.25
C GLY A 81 4.78 -4.32 -6.63
N TYR A 82 4.04 -3.64 -5.77
CA TYR A 82 4.58 -2.51 -4.99
C TYR A 82 4.20 -2.69 -3.53
N LEU A 83 5.09 -2.29 -2.63
CA LEU A 83 4.85 -2.21 -1.20
C LEU A 83 5.24 -0.81 -0.73
N LEU A 84 4.22 0.01 -0.49
CA LEU A 84 4.37 1.30 0.18
C LEU A 84 4.28 1.09 1.69
N PHE A 85 5.14 1.72 2.47
CA PHE A 85 5.10 1.66 3.92
C PHE A 85 5.33 3.04 4.53
N PHE A 86 4.59 3.37 5.58
CA PHE A 86 4.67 4.67 6.26
C PHE A 86 4.24 4.57 7.73
N ASN A 87 4.76 5.47 8.56
CA ASN A 87 4.49 5.47 9.99
C ASN A 87 3.29 6.36 10.36
N ASP A 88 2.84 6.23 11.61
CA ASP A 88 1.63 6.90 12.09
C ASP A 88 1.74 8.44 12.08
N ALA A 89 2.96 8.98 12.08
CA ALA A 89 3.19 10.43 11.94
C ALA A 89 2.70 10.99 10.60
N LEU A 90 2.63 10.16 9.54
CA LEU A 90 1.98 10.50 8.26
C LEU A 90 0.50 10.09 8.22
N TYR A 91 0.10 9.16 9.09
CA TYR A 91 -1.29 8.68 9.20
C TYR A 91 -2.21 9.75 9.80
N GLY A 92 -1.75 10.47 10.83
CA GLY A 92 -2.58 11.38 11.64
C GLY A 92 -3.01 12.69 10.98
N VAL A 93 -2.55 13.01 9.76
CA VAL A 93 -2.88 14.29 9.10
C VAL A 93 -3.97 14.15 8.02
N GLN A 94 -4.18 12.98 7.42
CA GLN A 94 -5.00 12.86 6.19
C GLN A 94 -5.94 11.63 6.10
N MET A 95 -5.99 10.75 7.11
CA MET A 95 -6.82 9.53 7.07
C MET A 95 -8.31 9.70 7.44
N ASN A 96 -8.85 10.93 7.47
CA ASN A 96 -10.27 11.19 7.78
C ASN A 96 -11.27 10.48 6.82
N CYS A 97 -10.84 10.09 5.62
CA CYS A 97 -11.69 9.43 4.62
C CYS A 97 -11.87 7.91 4.84
N LEU A 98 -11.03 7.33 5.69
CA LEU A 98 -10.90 5.89 5.92
C LEU A 98 -11.03 5.53 7.42
N GLU A 99 -10.81 6.46 8.35
CA GLU A 99 -10.89 6.21 9.81
C GLU A 99 -12.25 5.65 10.29
N GLY A 100 -13.39 6.15 9.77
CA GLY A 100 -14.70 5.72 10.24
C GLY A 100 -15.11 4.29 9.80
N GLU A 101 -14.56 3.80 8.69
CA GLU A 101 -15.06 2.59 8.00
C GLU A 101 -14.00 1.48 7.87
N LEU A 102 -12.71 1.82 7.91
CA LEU A 102 -11.59 0.96 7.55
C LEU A 102 -10.80 0.46 8.78
N PHE A 103 -10.96 1.15 9.91
CA PHE A 103 -10.25 0.86 11.16
C PHE A 103 -11.16 0.72 12.39
N SER A 104 -12.48 0.87 12.23
CA SER A 104 -13.46 0.80 13.32
C SER A 104 -13.82 -0.62 13.77
N ASN A 105 -13.38 -1.67 13.07
CA ASN A 105 -13.56 -3.07 13.47
C ASN A 105 -12.23 -3.87 13.46
N PRO A 106 -11.92 -4.67 14.50
CA PRO A 106 -10.83 -5.64 14.47
C PRO A 106 -11.29 -7.04 14.04
N PRO A 107 -10.48 -7.83 13.30
CA PRO A 107 -9.34 -7.48 12.46
C PRO A 107 -9.65 -7.87 11.00
N ASP A 108 -10.31 -7.01 10.23
CA ASP A 108 -10.50 -7.29 8.81
C ASP A 108 -9.34 -6.72 8.00
N ILE A 109 -8.58 -7.66 7.45
CA ILE A 109 -7.61 -7.44 6.39
C ILE A 109 -8.35 -6.80 5.23
N MET A 110 -7.99 -5.57 4.88
CA MET A 110 -8.70 -4.85 3.83
C MET A 110 -8.04 -5.15 2.48
N LEU A 111 -8.76 -5.91 1.67
CA LEU A 111 -8.43 -6.14 0.27
C LEU A 111 -9.39 -5.33 -0.60
N VAL A 112 -8.83 -4.45 -1.43
CA VAL A 112 -9.58 -3.63 -2.39
C VAL A 112 -9.28 -4.14 -3.79
N ALA A 113 -10.24 -4.86 -4.38
CA ALA A 113 -10.14 -5.28 -5.76
C ALA A 113 -10.09 -4.04 -6.68
N LEU A 114 -9.22 -4.05 -7.69
CA LEU A 114 -9.10 -2.99 -8.68
C LEU A 114 -9.64 -3.48 -10.03
N PRO A 115 -10.88 -3.11 -10.39
CA PRO A 115 -11.37 -3.34 -11.74
C PRO A 115 -10.45 -2.67 -12.77
N LEU A 116 -10.38 -3.22 -13.99
CA LEU A 116 -9.45 -2.79 -15.05
C LEU A 116 -9.34 -1.25 -15.26
N PRO A 117 -10.42 -0.45 -15.21
CA PRO A 117 -10.32 1.02 -15.35
C PRO A 117 -9.52 1.71 -14.24
N HIS A 118 -9.40 1.08 -13.07
CA HIS A 118 -8.73 1.63 -11.88
C HIS A 118 -7.28 1.18 -11.74
N VAL A 119 -6.86 0.13 -12.45
CA VAL A 119 -5.49 -0.42 -12.38
C VAL A 119 -4.46 0.62 -12.84
N LYS A 120 -4.60 1.15 -14.06
CA LYS A 120 -3.63 2.12 -14.62
C LYS A 120 -3.48 3.37 -13.75
N PRO A 121 -4.57 4.03 -13.28
CA PRO A 121 -4.43 5.18 -12.38
C PRO A 121 -3.71 4.88 -11.06
N VAL A 122 -3.96 3.71 -10.46
CA VAL A 122 -3.31 3.32 -9.20
C VAL A 122 -1.82 3.05 -9.41
N VAL A 123 -1.47 2.27 -10.44
CA VAL A 123 -0.06 2.00 -10.78
C VAL A 123 0.68 3.30 -11.13
N TYR A 124 0.01 4.22 -11.81
CA TYR A 124 0.57 5.55 -12.10
C TYR A 124 0.89 6.33 -10.83
N LEU A 125 -0.02 6.37 -9.85
CA LEU A 125 0.24 7.01 -8.55
C LEU A 125 1.42 6.37 -7.81
N LEU A 126 1.52 5.05 -7.78
CA LEU A 126 2.64 4.34 -7.16
C LEU A 126 3.98 4.67 -7.86
N THR A 127 3.96 4.80 -9.18
CA THR A 127 5.13 5.21 -9.97
C THR A 127 5.52 6.67 -9.68
N LEU A 128 4.54 7.56 -9.44
CA LEU A 128 4.84 8.94 -9.02
C LEU A 128 5.49 8.97 -7.64
N ILE A 129 4.95 8.22 -6.67
CA ILE A 129 5.55 8.08 -5.34
C ILE A 129 6.99 7.55 -5.44
N GLU A 130 7.23 6.53 -6.26
CA GLU A 130 8.58 5.99 -6.48
C GLU A 130 9.57 7.05 -6.96
N LYS A 131 9.15 7.87 -7.92
CA LYS A 131 9.97 8.92 -8.50
C LYS A 131 10.21 10.03 -7.48
N GLU A 132 9.18 10.42 -6.75
CA GLU A 132 9.25 11.46 -5.73
C GLU A 132 10.22 11.08 -4.61
N LEU A 133 10.21 9.81 -4.17
CA LEU A 133 11.18 9.30 -3.19
C LEU A 133 12.64 9.24 -3.72
N GLN A 134 12.87 9.47 -5.01
CA GLN A 134 14.20 9.61 -5.60
C GLN A 134 14.67 11.07 -5.69
N LEU A 135 13.77 12.03 -5.46
CA LEU A 135 14.09 13.45 -5.48
C LEU A 135 14.61 13.88 -4.10
N ASP A 136 15.49 14.87 -4.11
CA ASP A 136 16.00 15.56 -2.92
C ASP A 136 15.54 17.03 -3.01
N GLU A 137 14.23 17.22 -3.07
CA GLU A 137 13.60 18.54 -3.22
C GLU A 137 12.88 18.96 -1.93
N PRO A 138 12.83 20.26 -1.58
CA PRO A 138 12.18 20.73 -0.37
C PRO A 138 10.69 20.36 -0.27
N ASP A 139 10.01 20.27 -1.41
CA ASP A 139 8.56 20.04 -1.51
C ASP A 139 8.20 18.54 -1.64
N THR A 140 9.20 17.64 -1.57
CA THR A 140 9.02 16.19 -1.69
C THR A 140 8.03 15.65 -0.67
N GLU A 141 8.04 16.17 0.56
CA GLU A 141 7.09 15.75 1.60
C GLU A 141 5.64 16.02 1.22
N ASP A 142 5.36 17.23 0.75
CA ASP A 142 4.00 17.67 0.37
C ASP A 142 3.49 16.89 -0.84
N MET A 143 4.36 16.59 -1.80
CA MET A 143 4.05 15.75 -2.95
C MET A 143 3.73 14.31 -2.56
N LEU A 144 4.54 13.70 -1.68
CA LEU A 144 4.30 12.35 -1.16
C LEU A 144 2.97 12.25 -0.42
N LEU A 145 2.66 13.24 0.42
CA LEU A 145 1.38 13.34 1.12
C LEU A 145 0.21 13.43 0.12
N ALA A 146 0.30 14.33 -0.86
CA ALA A 146 -0.75 14.50 -1.87
C ALA A 146 -1.01 13.22 -2.70
N PHE A 147 0.03 12.45 -3.04
CA PHE A 147 -0.12 11.18 -3.75
C PHE A 147 -0.71 10.08 -2.86
N LEU A 148 -0.27 10.00 -1.60
CA LEU A 148 -0.79 9.05 -0.63
C LEU A 148 -2.29 9.29 -0.36
N GLU A 149 -2.69 10.56 -0.19
CA GLU A 149 -4.09 10.95 -0.02
C GLU A 149 -4.95 10.53 -1.23
N GLN A 150 -4.47 10.77 -2.45
CA GLN A 150 -5.17 10.35 -3.67
C GLN A 150 -5.34 8.83 -3.75
N LEU A 151 -4.31 8.07 -3.38
CA LEU A 151 -4.35 6.61 -3.35
C LEU A 151 -5.41 6.11 -2.36
N GLN A 152 -5.41 6.66 -1.15
CA GLN A 152 -6.34 6.35 -0.07
C GLN A 152 -7.79 6.68 -0.43
N ILE A 153 -8.06 7.88 -0.96
CA ILE A 153 -9.39 8.30 -1.40
C ILE A 153 -9.93 7.36 -2.49
N ARG A 154 -9.09 7.00 -3.47
CA ARG A 154 -9.47 6.08 -4.55
C ARG A 154 -9.80 4.69 -4.01
N ALA A 155 -8.95 4.16 -3.13
CA ALA A 155 -9.17 2.86 -2.51
C ALA A 155 -10.45 2.84 -1.67
N GLY A 156 -10.68 3.86 -0.83
CA GLY A 156 -11.90 3.99 -0.03
C GLY A 156 -13.18 4.04 -0.88
N ARG A 157 -13.18 4.83 -1.97
CA ARG A 157 -14.31 4.88 -2.90
C ARG A 157 -14.61 3.52 -3.54
N LEU A 158 -13.57 2.76 -3.91
CA LEU A 158 -13.74 1.42 -4.48
C LEU A 158 -14.26 0.43 -3.44
N TRP A 159 -13.68 0.45 -2.24
CA TRP A 159 -14.10 -0.41 -1.16
C TRP A 159 -15.56 -0.18 -0.78
N ARG A 160 -16.01 1.08 -0.63
CA ARG A 160 -17.42 1.40 -0.37
C ARG A 160 -18.34 0.86 -1.45
N ARG A 161 -17.98 1.01 -2.73
CA ARG A 161 -18.78 0.44 -3.83
C ARG A 161 -18.87 -1.09 -3.75
N GLN A 162 -17.80 -1.75 -3.29
CA GLN A 162 -17.73 -3.22 -3.17
C GLN A 162 -18.54 -3.76 -1.97
N HIS A 163 -18.61 -3.01 -0.87
CA HIS A 163 -19.15 -3.51 0.40
C HIS A 163 -20.43 -2.82 0.86
N LEU A 164 -20.64 -1.56 0.50
CA LEU A 164 -21.77 -0.73 0.93
C LEU A 164 -22.76 -0.40 -0.21
N GLY A 165 -22.39 -0.67 -1.47
CA GLY A 165 -23.19 -0.37 -2.65
C GLY A 165 -22.99 1.05 -3.22
N PRO A 166 -23.62 1.40 -4.36
CA PRO A 166 -23.29 2.59 -5.15
C PRO A 166 -23.77 3.94 -4.58
N ASN A 167 -24.55 3.98 -3.50
CA ASN A 167 -25.25 5.19 -3.00
C ASN A 167 -24.84 5.63 -1.58
N ARG A 168 -23.64 5.27 -1.10
CA ARG A 168 -23.06 5.79 0.15
C ARG A 168 -21.62 6.26 -0.05
#